data_AF-A0A1V5ZZ15-F1
#
_entry.id   AF-A0A1V5ZZ15-F1
#
_cell.length_a   1.000
_cell.length_b   1.000
_cell.length_c   1.000
_cell.angle_alpha   90.00
_cell.angle_beta   90.00
_cell.angle_gamma   90.00
#
_symmetry.space_group_name_H-M   'P 1'
#
loop_
_entity.id
_entity.type
_entity.pdbx_description
1 polymer ?
#
loop_
_entity_poly.entity_id
_entity_poly.type
_entity_poly.pdbx_seq_one_letter_code
_entity_poly.pdbx_strand_id
1 'polypeptide(L)'
;MNNYLTNKPGKFAWFVFRCLARYLVSLFIPCFRHFGETDLKRGAQIFIIKNFGLPTWLLPLTIFKKPLRFVIADLNSDTKWYDMALSGGLNPIQLSGSFEEDYKIIKSLIENKEKIILVISQDENESLSTELTKTLKKIHFKETLFMALSGADKIFQNNSKIPKVLPVTMLCAMPFMPKCKNNSNKPFTELIFLEKASQNLAIWDEPSIFANHRKNL
;
A
#
# COMPACT_ATOMS: atom_id res chain seq x y z
N MET A 1 -15.98 -0.67 24.40
CA MET A 1 -15.49 0.58 23.76
C MET A 1 -14.10 0.31 23.22
N ASN A 2 -13.93 0.45 21.90
CA ASN A 2 -12.77 -0.04 21.15
C ASN A 2 -11.52 0.82 21.37
N ASN A 3 -10.47 0.25 21.98
CA ASN A 3 -9.15 0.87 22.21
C ASN A 3 -8.35 1.21 20.94
N TYR A 4 -8.88 0.92 19.74
CA TYR A 4 -8.16 1.13 18.48
C TYR A 4 -7.98 2.62 18.11
N LEU A 5 -8.90 3.49 18.56
CA LEU A 5 -8.86 4.92 18.22
C LEU A 5 -7.86 5.72 19.05
N THR A 6 -7.41 5.22 20.19
CA THR A 6 -6.50 5.93 21.10
C THR A 6 -5.02 5.61 20.83
N ASN A 7 -4.71 4.41 20.32
CA ASN A 7 -3.34 3.92 20.18
C ASN A 7 -2.74 4.22 18.81
N LYS A 8 -2.28 5.46 18.59
CA LYS A 8 -1.59 5.86 17.33
C LYS A 8 -0.27 5.10 17.13
N PRO A 9 0.21 4.95 15.89
CA PRO A 9 1.53 4.37 15.62
C PRO A 9 2.63 5.13 16.38
N GLY A 10 3.47 4.41 17.14
CA GLY A 10 4.55 5.02 17.89
C GLY A 10 5.60 5.63 16.96
N LYS A 11 6.06 6.87 17.23
CA LYS A 11 7.09 7.53 16.40
C LYS A 11 8.41 6.77 16.36
N PHE A 12 8.83 6.22 17.51
CA PHE A 12 10.06 5.43 17.60
C PHE A 12 9.90 4.08 16.89
N ALA A 13 8.79 3.38 17.13
CA ALA A 13 8.45 2.16 16.41
C ALA A 13 8.48 2.38 14.89
N TRP A 14 7.81 3.44 14.41
CA TRP A 14 7.83 3.83 13.00
C TRP A 14 9.25 4.02 12.46
N PHE A 15 10.11 4.72 13.19
CA PHE A 15 11.50 4.93 12.80
C PHE A 15 12.27 3.59 12.68
N VAL A 16 12.13 2.69 13.66
CA VAL A 16 12.80 1.39 13.65
C VAL A 16 12.34 0.55 12.46
N PHE A 17 11.03 0.38 12.30
CA PHE A 17 10.46 -0.39 11.18
C PHE A 17 10.82 0.22 9.83
N ARG A 18 10.88 1.54 9.73
CA ARG A 18 11.33 2.23 8.52
C ARG A 18 12.80 1.93 8.19
N CYS A 19 13.68 1.93 9.18
CA CYS A 19 15.10 1.60 8.97
C CYS A 19 15.26 0.15 8.50
N LEU A 20 14.56 -0.78 9.16
CA LEU A 20 14.54 -2.19 8.78
C LEU A 20 13.98 -2.39 7.36
N ALA A 21 12.86 -1.74 7.04
CA ALA A 21 12.26 -1.82 5.72
C ALA A 21 13.22 -1.30 4.64
N ARG A 22 13.90 -0.17 4.87
CA ARG A 22 14.89 0.37 3.93
C ARG A 22 16.04 -0.59 3.69
N TYR A 23 16.55 -1.21 4.76
CA TYR A 23 17.60 -2.21 4.65
C TYR A 23 17.13 -3.43 3.84
N LEU A 24 16.00 -4.03 4.20
CA LEU A 24 15.45 -5.21 3.51
C LEU A 24 15.12 -4.92 2.04
N VAL A 25 14.49 -3.78 1.76
CA VAL A 25 14.16 -3.37 0.39
C VAL A 25 15.44 -3.14 -0.41
N SER A 26 16.50 -2.54 0.17
CA SER A 26 17.77 -2.37 -0.55
C SER A 26 18.45 -3.69 -0.92
N LEU A 27 18.28 -4.74 -0.09
CA LEU A 27 18.84 -6.06 -0.34
C LEU A 27 18.06 -6.85 -1.40
N PHE A 28 16.74 -6.85 -1.30
CA PHE A 28 15.89 -7.75 -2.08
C PHE A 28 15.16 -7.06 -3.25
N ILE A 29 15.08 -5.74 -3.24
CA ILE A 29 14.37 -4.93 -4.23
C ILE A 29 15.27 -3.75 -4.64
N PRO A 30 16.45 -4.03 -5.23
CA PRO A 30 17.50 -3.03 -5.47
C PRO A 30 17.05 -1.92 -6.43
N CYS A 31 16.08 -2.22 -7.30
CA CYS A 31 15.49 -1.27 -8.24
C CYS A 31 14.10 -0.82 -7.80
N PHE A 32 13.90 -0.56 -6.51
CA PHE A 32 12.64 0.00 -6.02
C PHE A 32 12.48 1.46 -6.47
N ARG A 33 11.39 1.76 -7.19
CA ARG A 33 11.06 3.11 -7.66
C ARG A 33 9.70 3.54 -7.11
N HIS A 34 9.58 4.83 -6.85
CA HIS A 34 8.35 5.43 -6.37
C HIS A 34 8.00 6.67 -7.19
N PHE A 35 6.77 6.71 -7.69
CA PHE A 35 6.20 7.84 -8.41
C PHE A 35 4.93 8.33 -7.72
N GLY A 36 4.69 9.64 -7.78
CA GLY A 36 3.56 10.31 -7.14
C GLY A 36 3.90 10.94 -5.79
N GLU A 37 2.98 11.73 -5.25
CA GLU A 37 3.18 12.43 -3.97
C GLU A 37 2.68 11.61 -2.78
N THR A 38 3.54 11.39 -1.80
CA THR A 38 3.21 10.71 -0.53
C THR A 38 3.15 11.65 0.67
N ASP A 39 3.63 12.89 0.53
CA ASP A 39 3.55 13.92 1.56
C ASP A 39 2.69 15.11 1.13
N LEU A 40 1.43 14.82 0.78
CA LEU A 40 0.42 15.85 0.59
C LEU A 40 0.13 16.53 1.94
N LYS A 41 0.44 17.83 2.05
CA LYS A 41 0.28 18.63 3.27
C LYS A 41 -1.18 18.75 3.73
N ARG A 42 -2.16 18.59 2.83
CA ARG A 42 -3.60 18.79 3.12
C ARG A 42 -4.58 17.83 2.40
N GLY A 43 -4.10 16.99 1.47
CA GLY A 43 -4.98 16.26 0.54
C GLY A 43 -5.27 14.83 0.98
N ALA A 44 -4.33 13.92 0.75
CA ALA A 44 -4.58 12.50 0.93
C ALA A 44 -4.47 12.03 2.39
N GLN A 45 -5.55 11.43 2.88
CA GLN A 45 -5.62 10.74 4.15
C GLN A 45 -5.72 9.22 3.98
N ILE A 46 -6.11 8.75 2.79
CA ILE A 46 -6.34 7.33 2.50
C ILE A 46 -5.48 6.91 1.32
N PHE A 47 -4.68 5.87 1.51
CA PHE A 47 -3.91 5.23 0.45
C PHE A 47 -4.41 3.80 0.29
N ILE A 48 -5.10 3.50 -0.81
CA ILE A 48 -5.65 2.17 -1.07
C ILE A 48 -4.62 1.34 -1.83
N ILE A 49 -4.30 0.15 -1.33
CA ILE A 49 -3.28 -0.76 -1.89
C ILE A 49 -3.78 -2.21 -1.83
N LYS A 50 -3.44 -3.03 -2.83
CA LYS A 50 -3.70 -4.47 -2.79
C LYS A 50 -2.74 -5.18 -1.82
N ASN A 51 -3.21 -6.27 -1.21
CA ASN A 51 -2.41 -7.06 -0.28
C ASN A 51 -1.49 -8.06 -0.98
N PHE A 52 -0.23 -7.70 -1.20
CA PHE A 52 0.82 -8.60 -1.71
C PHE A 52 1.60 -9.30 -0.59
N GLY A 53 1.11 -9.27 0.66
CA GLY A 53 1.83 -9.78 1.83
C GLY A 53 2.95 -8.83 2.26
N LEU A 54 4.13 -9.37 2.55
CA LEU A 54 5.27 -8.59 3.08
C LEU A 54 5.59 -7.30 2.28
N PRO A 55 5.61 -7.29 0.92
CA PRO A 55 5.85 -6.06 0.15
C PRO A 55 4.86 -4.94 0.47
N THR A 56 3.58 -5.25 0.73
CA THR A 56 2.55 -4.24 1.08
C THR A 56 2.85 -3.55 2.41
N TRP A 57 3.56 -4.22 3.32
CA TRP A 57 4.01 -3.63 4.59
C TRP A 57 5.31 -2.86 4.43
N LEU A 58 6.32 -3.46 3.78
CA LEU A 58 7.67 -2.88 3.70
C LEU A 58 7.76 -1.66 2.81
N LEU A 59 7.18 -1.72 1.61
CA LEU A 59 7.40 -0.69 0.59
C LEU A 59 6.90 0.68 1.06
N PRO A 60 5.70 0.82 1.66
CA PRO A 60 5.27 2.10 2.20
C PRO A 60 6.16 2.62 3.34
N LEU A 61 6.64 1.75 4.24
CA LEU A 61 7.54 2.14 5.33
C LEU A 61 8.81 2.81 4.80
N THR A 62 9.32 2.40 3.63
CA THR A 62 10.51 3.04 3.05
C THR A 62 10.27 4.48 2.62
N ILE A 63 9.07 4.78 2.09
CA ILE A 63 8.75 6.06 1.43
C ILE A 63 8.18 7.06 2.42
N PHE A 64 7.22 6.66 3.26
CA PHE A 64 6.53 7.59 4.14
C PHE A 64 7.42 8.08 5.27
N LYS A 65 7.56 9.41 5.35
CA LYS A 65 8.39 10.06 6.37
C LYS A 65 7.75 10.12 7.74
N LYS A 66 6.43 10.32 7.76
CA LYS A 66 5.64 10.42 8.98
C LYS A 66 4.93 9.09 9.25
N PRO A 67 4.63 8.78 10.52
CA PRO A 67 3.83 7.63 10.85
C PRO A 67 2.46 7.67 10.17
N LEU A 68 2.05 6.52 9.66
CA LEU A 68 0.70 6.24 9.16
C LEU A 68 0.24 4.93 9.77
N ARG A 69 -1.06 4.69 9.69
CA ARG A 69 -1.69 3.49 10.23
C ARG A 69 -2.05 2.54 9.10
N PHE A 70 -1.70 1.27 9.24
CA PHE A 70 -2.17 0.21 8.35
C PHE A 70 -3.58 -0.22 8.80
N VAL A 71 -4.51 -0.27 7.85
CA VAL A 71 -5.89 -0.75 8.05
C VAL A 71 -6.10 -1.90 7.09
N ILE A 72 -6.27 -3.11 7.60
CA ILE A 72 -6.32 -4.34 6.82
C ILE A 72 -7.78 -4.74 6.60
N ALA A 73 -8.24 -4.59 5.37
CA ALA A 73 -9.57 -5.02 4.91
C ALA A 73 -9.55 -6.45 4.32
N ASP A 74 -8.38 -6.92 3.89
CA ASP A 74 -8.23 -8.28 3.39
C ASP A 74 -8.32 -9.31 4.54
N LEU A 75 -9.48 -9.94 4.68
CA LEU A 75 -9.76 -10.93 5.73
C LEU A 75 -8.96 -12.22 5.57
N ASN A 76 -8.44 -12.48 4.36
CA ASN A 76 -7.63 -13.67 4.05
C ASN A 76 -6.13 -13.43 4.24
N SER A 77 -5.71 -12.26 4.73
CA SER A 77 -4.31 -11.92 4.93
C SER A 77 -3.63 -12.83 5.96
N ASP A 78 -2.37 -13.22 5.70
CA ASP A 78 -1.51 -13.83 6.73
C ASP A 78 -1.33 -12.83 7.88
N THR A 79 -1.65 -13.25 9.11
CA THR A 79 -1.63 -12.40 10.30
C THR A 79 -0.23 -12.15 10.84
N LYS A 80 0.79 -12.93 10.43
CA LYS A 80 2.16 -12.81 10.99
C LYS A 80 2.69 -11.38 10.92
N TRP A 81 2.48 -10.69 9.80
CA TRP A 81 2.94 -9.31 9.62
C TRP A 81 2.13 -8.32 10.46
N TYR A 82 0.83 -8.57 10.58
CA TYR A 82 -0.06 -7.80 11.45
C TYR A 82 0.39 -7.91 12.92
N ASP A 83 0.61 -9.14 13.40
CA ASP A 83 1.03 -9.42 14.78
C ASP A 83 2.41 -8.82 15.09
N MET A 84 3.35 -8.91 14.14
CA MET A 84 4.67 -8.28 14.25
C MET A 84 4.56 -6.74 14.30
N ALA A 85 3.73 -6.14 13.44
CA ALA A 85 3.51 -4.70 13.43
C ALA A 85 2.81 -4.22 14.72
N LEU A 86 1.85 -4.99 15.22
CA LEU A 86 1.12 -4.69 16.46
C LEU A 86 2.03 -4.77 17.68
N SER A 87 2.74 -5.89 17.87
CA SER A 87 3.70 -6.07 18.97
C SER A 87 4.86 -5.07 18.91
N GLY A 88 5.25 -4.68 17.69
CA GLY A 88 6.27 -3.66 17.44
C GLY A 88 5.81 -2.21 17.65
N GLY A 89 4.54 -1.96 17.98
CA GLY A 89 4.01 -0.63 18.28
C GLY A 89 3.64 0.22 17.06
N LEU A 90 3.50 -0.39 15.86
CA LEU A 90 2.91 0.29 14.70
C LEU A 90 1.39 0.42 14.79
N ASN A 91 0.75 -0.36 15.65
CA ASN A 91 -0.70 -0.32 15.92
C ASN A 91 -1.57 -0.37 14.63
N PRO A 92 -1.42 -1.42 13.80
CA PRO A 92 -2.34 -1.65 12.69
C PRO A 92 -3.76 -1.96 13.19
N ILE A 93 -4.76 -1.82 12.31
CA ILE A 93 -6.15 -2.18 12.57
C ILE A 93 -6.56 -3.27 11.59
N GLN A 94 -7.03 -4.41 12.10
CA GLN A 94 -7.74 -5.42 11.29
C GLN A 94 -9.23 -5.08 11.29
N LEU A 95 -9.83 -5.02 10.12
CA LEU A 95 -11.27 -4.81 9.95
C LEU A 95 -12.05 -6.11 10.21
N SER A 96 -13.30 -5.98 10.64
CA SER A 96 -14.10 -7.11 11.12
C SER A 96 -14.74 -7.92 10.00
N GLY A 97 -14.90 -7.34 8.80
CA GLY A 97 -15.69 -7.93 7.72
C GLY A 97 -17.04 -7.26 7.53
N SER A 98 -17.48 -6.45 8.50
CA SER A 98 -18.78 -5.78 8.48
C SER A 98 -18.63 -4.36 7.91
N PHE A 99 -19.12 -4.14 6.70
CA PHE A 99 -18.99 -2.86 6.01
C PHE A 99 -19.46 -1.66 6.86
N GLU A 100 -20.60 -1.76 7.54
CA GLU A 100 -21.12 -0.64 8.33
C GLU A 100 -20.22 -0.26 9.51
N GLU A 101 -19.64 -1.25 10.19
CA GLU A 101 -18.75 -1.03 11.33
C GLU A 101 -17.38 -0.55 10.86
N ASP A 102 -16.85 -1.23 9.83
CA ASP A 102 -15.53 -0.96 9.26
C ASP A 102 -15.46 0.42 8.62
N TYR A 103 -16.52 0.83 7.92
CA TYR A 103 -16.62 2.19 7.38
C TYR A 103 -16.69 3.24 8.48
N LYS A 104 -17.39 2.99 9.60
CA LYS A 104 -17.40 3.91 10.76
C LYS A 104 -16.01 4.07 11.36
N ILE A 105 -15.23 2.99 11.44
CA ILE A 105 -13.84 3.03 11.90
C ILE A 105 -13.00 3.91 10.96
N ILE A 106 -13.03 3.63 9.66
CA ILE A 106 -12.27 4.40 8.66
C ILE A 106 -12.66 5.88 8.69
N LYS A 107 -13.97 6.17 8.75
CA LYS A 107 -14.48 7.54 8.85
C LYS A 107 -13.94 8.27 10.09
N SER A 108 -13.92 7.61 11.25
CA SER A 108 -13.36 8.20 12.46
C SER A 108 -11.86 8.52 12.33
N LEU A 109 -11.08 7.67 11.64
CA LEU A 109 -9.66 7.92 11.37
C LEU A 109 -9.45 9.17 10.49
N ILE A 110 -10.27 9.32 9.45
CA ILE A 110 -10.29 10.48 8.54
C ILE A 110 -10.63 11.76 9.32
N GLU A 111 -11.69 11.73 10.12
CA GLU A 111 -12.12 12.87 10.96
C GLU A 111 -11.01 13.29 11.95
N ASN A 112 -10.27 12.31 12.49
CA ASN A 112 -9.10 12.53 13.34
C ASN A 112 -7.82 12.95 12.58
N LYS A 113 -7.93 13.17 11.26
CA LYS A 113 -6.83 13.55 10.34
C LYS A 113 -5.67 12.55 10.34
N GLU A 114 -5.96 11.27 10.58
CA GLU A 114 -4.96 10.22 10.47
C GLU A 114 -4.73 9.85 9.00
N LYS A 115 -3.46 9.60 8.65
CA LYS A 115 -3.11 9.01 7.36
C LYS A 115 -3.16 7.49 7.50
N ILE A 116 -3.91 6.85 6.61
CA ILE A 116 -4.10 5.40 6.61
C ILE A 116 -3.65 4.79 5.29
N ILE A 117 -3.08 3.59 5.37
CA ILE A 117 -2.96 2.68 4.24
C ILE A 117 -4.06 1.65 4.40
N LEU A 118 -5.05 1.70 3.51
CA LEU A 118 -6.10 0.70 3.43
C LEU A 118 -5.62 -0.44 2.54
N VAL A 119 -5.32 -1.59 3.17
CA VAL A 119 -4.89 -2.80 2.51
C VAL A 119 -6.12 -3.63 2.15
N ILE A 120 -6.42 -3.70 0.87
CA ILE A 120 -7.56 -4.44 0.31
C ILE A 120 -7.12 -5.79 -0.28
N SER A 121 -8.07 -6.70 -0.47
CA SER A 121 -7.79 -7.99 -1.07
C SER A 121 -7.28 -7.86 -2.51
N GLN A 122 -6.48 -8.85 -2.95
CA GLN A 122 -6.14 -9.00 -4.36
C GLN A 122 -7.33 -9.55 -5.17
N ASP A 123 -8.23 -10.31 -4.54
CA ASP A 123 -9.42 -10.83 -5.19
C ASP A 123 -10.42 -9.70 -5.47
N GLU A 124 -10.69 -9.44 -6.74
CA GLU A 124 -11.62 -8.40 -7.18
C GLU A 124 -13.08 -8.71 -6.83
N ASN A 125 -13.38 -9.94 -6.41
CA ASN A 125 -14.73 -10.36 -6.02
C ASN A 125 -14.95 -10.28 -4.50
N GLU A 126 -13.91 -9.99 -3.72
CA GLU A 126 -14.06 -9.83 -2.27
C GLU A 126 -14.93 -8.59 -1.98
N SER A 127 -16.05 -8.84 -1.30
CA SER A 127 -17.15 -7.89 -1.21
C SER A 127 -16.80 -6.66 -0.39
N LEU A 128 -16.12 -6.83 0.75
CA LEU A 128 -15.79 -5.73 1.65
C LEU A 128 -14.83 -4.75 0.97
N SER A 129 -13.72 -5.25 0.42
CA SER A 129 -12.71 -4.45 -0.28
C SER A 129 -13.32 -3.68 -1.44
N THR A 130 -14.20 -4.34 -2.20
CA THR A 130 -14.93 -3.73 -3.32
C THR A 130 -15.84 -2.60 -2.85
N GLU A 131 -16.63 -2.84 -1.82
CA GLU A 131 -17.62 -1.88 -1.32
C GLU A 131 -16.97 -0.68 -0.63
N LEU A 132 -15.95 -0.92 0.21
CA LEU A 132 -15.13 0.12 0.81
C LEU A 132 -14.47 1.00 -0.25
N THR A 133 -13.84 0.39 -1.27
CA THR A 133 -13.14 1.16 -2.31
C THR A 133 -14.11 2.02 -3.12
N LYS A 134 -15.29 1.48 -3.50
CA LYS A 134 -16.35 2.26 -4.18
C LYS A 134 -16.81 3.43 -3.33
N THR A 135 -17.07 3.19 -2.05
CA THR A 135 -17.59 4.18 -1.11
C THR A 135 -16.58 5.31 -0.87
N LEU A 136 -15.33 4.96 -0.58
CA LEU A 136 -14.26 5.93 -0.33
C LEU A 136 -13.94 6.77 -1.58
N LYS A 137 -13.89 6.14 -2.76
CA LYS A 137 -13.72 6.86 -4.03
C LYS A 137 -14.86 7.85 -4.29
N LYS A 138 -16.10 7.52 -3.92
CA LYS A 138 -17.28 8.38 -4.13
C LYS A 138 -17.36 9.53 -3.14
N ILE A 139 -17.13 9.25 -1.85
CA ILE A 139 -17.38 10.21 -0.76
C ILE A 139 -16.11 11.00 -0.42
N HIS A 140 -14.96 10.33 -0.41
CA HIS A 140 -13.67 10.87 0.01
C HIS A 140 -12.69 10.96 -1.16
N PHE A 141 -13.20 11.38 -2.33
CA PHE A 141 -12.43 11.43 -3.58
C PHE A 141 -11.12 12.22 -3.47
N LYS A 142 -11.16 13.38 -2.80
CA LYS A 142 -9.99 14.28 -2.68
C LYS A 142 -8.99 13.78 -1.64
N GLU A 143 -9.45 12.98 -0.69
CA GLU A 143 -8.68 12.41 0.40
C GLU A 143 -8.11 11.02 0.06
N THR A 144 -8.54 10.42 -1.06
CA THR A 144 -8.15 9.06 -1.47
C THR A 144 -7.08 9.10 -2.57
N LEU A 145 -6.03 8.32 -2.39
CA LEU A 145 -5.08 7.95 -3.43
C LEU A 145 -5.04 6.43 -3.59
N PHE A 146 -4.85 5.98 -4.83
CA PHE A 146 -4.53 4.60 -5.13
C PHE A 146 -3.01 4.43 -5.20
N MET A 147 -2.52 3.40 -4.54
CA MET A 147 -1.12 3.03 -4.48
C MET A 147 -0.96 1.66 -5.15
N ALA A 148 -0.57 1.69 -6.41
CA ALA A 148 -0.30 0.48 -7.20
C ALA A 148 1.12 -0.02 -6.95
N LEU A 149 1.28 -1.34 -6.84
CA LEU A 149 2.58 -2.01 -6.73
C LEU A 149 2.76 -2.97 -7.90
N SER A 150 3.61 -2.58 -8.86
CA SER A 150 3.95 -3.43 -10.00
C SER A 150 5.20 -4.27 -9.70
N GLY A 151 5.09 -5.58 -9.91
CA GLY A 151 6.15 -6.56 -9.67
C GLY A 151 6.17 -7.16 -8.26
N ALA A 152 5.34 -6.66 -7.33
CA ALA A 152 5.29 -7.14 -5.95
C ALA A 152 4.75 -8.58 -5.83
N ASP A 153 3.81 -8.96 -6.69
CA ASP A 153 3.26 -10.30 -6.87
C ASP A 153 4.34 -11.35 -7.19
N LYS A 154 5.45 -10.94 -7.80
CA LYS A 154 6.53 -11.82 -8.25
C LYS A 154 7.69 -11.94 -7.25
N ILE A 155 7.68 -11.20 -6.14
CA ILE A 155 8.75 -11.29 -5.14
C ILE A 155 8.73 -12.67 -4.48
N PHE A 156 7.56 -13.14 -4.05
CA PHE A 156 7.39 -14.42 -3.36
C PHE A 156 6.50 -15.35 -4.21
N GLN A 157 7.08 -15.94 -5.25
CA GLN A 157 6.37 -16.90 -6.10
C GLN A 157 6.26 -18.28 -5.43
N ASN A 158 5.14 -18.98 -5.67
CA ASN A 158 4.95 -20.40 -5.33
C ASN A 158 5.25 -20.77 -3.87
N ASN A 159 4.80 -19.95 -2.90
CA ASN A 159 5.08 -20.14 -1.47
C ASN A 159 6.58 -20.15 -1.10
N SER A 160 7.45 -19.66 -1.99
CA SER A 160 8.87 -19.51 -1.69
C SER A 160 9.06 -18.54 -0.51
N LYS A 161 9.90 -18.96 0.45
CA LYS A 161 10.36 -18.09 1.55
C LYS A 161 11.50 -17.16 1.13
N ILE A 162 12.11 -17.42 -0.03
CA ILE A 162 13.25 -16.64 -0.55
C ILE A 162 12.68 -15.60 -1.54
N PRO A 163 12.87 -14.30 -1.27
CA PRO A 163 12.43 -13.25 -2.17
C PRO A 163 13.26 -13.26 -3.45
N LYS A 164 12.61 -13.15 -4.60
CA LYS A 164 13.28 -12.93 -5.88
C LYS A 164 13.69 -11.46 -6.00
N VAL A 165 14.92 -11.24 -6.43
CA VAL A 165 15.46 -9.90 -6.69
C VAL A 165 14.87 -9.38 -8.00
N LEU A 166 13.93 -8.44 -7.90
CA LEU A 166 13.20 -7.88 -9.04
C LEU A 166 13.00 -6.37 -8.88
N PRO A 167 12.90 -5.62 -9.99
CA PRO A 167 12.44 -4.25 -9.94
C PRO A 167 10.98 -4.19 -9.49
N VAL A 168 10.68 -3.27 -8.59
CA VAL A 168 9.31 -2.99 -8.14
C VAL A 168 9.05 -1.51 -8.24
N THR A 169 7.91 -1.16 -8.80
CA THR A 169 7.48 0.23 -8.91
C THR A 169 6.23 0.45 -8.09
N MET A 170 6.28 1.45 -7.21
CA MET A 170 5.12 1.95 -6.49
C MET A 170 4.65 3.25 -7.15
N LEU A 171 3.38 3.31 -7.53
CA LEU A 171 2.80 4.49 -8.15
C LEU A 171 1.56 4.95 -7.38
N CYS A 172 1.62 6.18 -6.87
CA CYS A 172 0.53 6.82 -6.15
C CYS A 172 -0.19 7.82 -7.06
N ALA A 173 -1.51 7.68 -7.23
CA ALA A 173 -2.30 8.61 -8.04
C ALA A 173 -3.72 8.79 -7.50
N MET A 174 -4.35 9.91 -7.87
CA MET A 174 -5.75 10.19 -7.52
C MET A 174 -6.72 9.29 -8.29
N PRO A 175 -7.91 9.02 -7.71
CA PRO A 175 -9.00 8.35 -8.41
C PRO A 175 -9.34 9.04 -9.73
N PHE A 176 -9.78 8.27 -10.74
CA PHE A 176 -10.27 8.86 -11.98
C PHE A 176 -11.56 9.64 -11.70
N MET A 177 -11.68 10.83 -12.29
CA MET A 177 -12.92 11.59 -12.17
C MET A 177 -14.11 10.76 -12.67
N PRO A 178 -15.27 10.78 -11.97
CA PRO A 178 -16.46 9.99 -12.32
C PRO A 178 -17.05 10.23 -13.71
N LYS A 179 -16.55 11.22 -14.47
CA LYS A 179 -17.07 11.60 -15.79
C LYS A 179 -16.67 10.63 -16.93
N CYS A 180 -15.78 9.67 -16.67
CA CYS A 180 -15.37 8.66 -17.66
C CYS A 180 -16.41 7.53 -17.80
N LYS A 181 -17.51 7.79 -18.53
CA LYS A 181 -18.75 6.99 -18.57
C LYS A 181 -18.68 5.52 -19.03
N ASN A 182 -17.58 5.01 -19.60
CA ASN A 182 -17.66 3.73 -20.33
C ASN A 182 -17.08 2.50 -19.61
N ASN A 183 -16.42 2.64 -18.45
CA ASN A 183 -15.92 1.49 -17.68
C ASN A 183 -15.61 1.78 -16.20
N SER A 184 -16.01 2.96 -15.68
CA SER A 184 -15.55 3.53 -14.40
C SER A 184 -16.17 2.92 -13.13
N ASN A 185 -16.99 1.87 -13.25
CA ASN A 185 -17.75 1.31 -12.11
C ASN A 185 -17.09 0.10 -11.45
N LYS A 186 -15.98 -0.43 -11.98
CA LYS A 186 -15.21 -1.45 -11.27
C LYS A 186 -14.39 -0.78 -10.14
N PRO A 187 -14.38 -1.35 -8.93
CA PRO A 187 -13.75 -0.75 -7.75
C PRO A 187 -12.25 -0.53 -7.91
N PHE A 188 -11.56 -1.44 -8.62
CA PHE A 188 -10.09 -1.48 -8.70
C PHE A 188 -9.53 -1.00 -10.05
N THR A 189 -10.35 -0.39 -10.92
CA THR A 189 -9.92 0.06 -12.25
C THR A 189 -8.67 0.93 -12.19
N GLU A 190 -8.58 1.84 -11.23
CA GLU A 190 -7.41 2.67 -11.00
C GLU A 190 -6.17 1.85 -10.67
N LEU A 191 -6.25 0.94 -9.69
CA LEU A 191 -5.10 0.11 -9.29
C LEU A 191 -4.60 -0.71 -10.48
N ILE A 192 -5.51 -1.37 -11.21
CA ILE A 192 -5.17 -2.17 -12.39
C ILE A 192 -4.53 -1.28 -13.48
N PHE A 193 -5.08 -0.09 -13.72
CA PHE A 193 -4.52 0.83 -14.70
C PHE A 193 -3.11 1.28 -14.30
N LEU A 194 -2.91 1.68 -13.04
CA LEU A 194 -1.62 2.16 -12.55
C LEU A 194 -0.57 1.04 -12.50
N GLU A 195 -0.97 -0.18 -12.16
CA GLU A 195 -0.14 -1.39 -12.24
C GLU A 195 0.33 -1.63 -13.68
N LYS A 196 -0.59 -1.57 -14.67
CA LYS A 196 -0.23 -1.72 -16.09
C LYS A 196 0.62 -0.56 -16.61
N ALA A 197 0.27 0.67 -16.26
CA ALA A 197 1.01 1.87 -16.68
C ALA A 197 2.46 1.83 -16.15
N SER A 198 2.66 1.36 -14.92
CA SER A 198 3.99 1.25 -14.33
C SER A 198 4.85 0.13 -14.92
N GLN A 199 4.25 -0.91 -15.52
CA GLN A 199 5.01 -1.90 -16.32
C GLN A 199 5.58 -1.29 -17.61
N ASN A 200 4.89 -0.29 -18.17
CA ASN A 200 5.29 0.40 -19.40
C ASN A 200 6.20 1.61 -19.17
N LEU A 201 6.39 2.03 -17.91
CA LEU A 201 7.42 3.02 -17.60
C LEU A 201 8.76 2.38 -17.91
N ALA A 202 9.36 2.80 -19.02
CA ALA A 202 10.65 2.30 -19.48
C ALA A 202 11.58 2.19 -18.27
N ILE A 203 11.98 0.96 -17.96
CA ILE A 203 13.04 0.68 -17.01
C ILE A 203 14.28 1.24 -17.70
N TRP A 204 14.55 2.54 -17.56
CA TRP A 204 15.82 3.12 -17.99
C TRP A 204 16.90 2.21 -17.43
N ASP A 205 17.68 1.65 -18.36
CA ASP A 205 18.64 0.59 -18.14
C ASP A 205 19.44 0.88 -16.86
N GLU A 206 19.28 -0.03 -15.90
CA GLU A 206 20.16 -0.34 -14.78
C GLU A 206 20.94 0.82 -14.11
N PRO A 207 20.61 1.24 -12.87
CA PRO A 207 21.63 1.61 -11.90
C PRO A 207 22.07 0.33 -11.18
N SER A 208 22.60 -0.62 -11.95
CA SER A 208 23.20 -1.82 -11.39
C SER A 208 24.70 -1.63 -11.38
N ILE A 209 25.33 -1.85 -10.23
CA ILE A 209 26.79 -1.95 -10.09
C ILE A 209 27.36 -3.04 -11.04
N PHE A 210 26.51 -3.96 -11.52
CA PHE A 210 26.85 -4.98 -12.51
C PHE A 210 26.75 -4.50 -13.97
N ALA A 211 26.05 -3.40 -14.27
CA ALA A 211 25.96 -2.82 -15.62
C ALA A 211 27.31 -2.27 -16.09
N ASN A 212 28.06 -1.66 -15.17
CA ASN A 212 29.41 -1.14 -15.43
C ASN A 212 30.44 -2.26 -15.69
N HIS A 213 30.18 -3.49 -15.23
CA HIS A 213 31.09 -4.61 -15.48
C HIS A 213 31.03 -5.13 -16.92
N ARG A 214 29.90 -5.01 -17.61
CA ARG A 214 29.77 -5.42 -19.03
C ARG A 214 30.37 -4.42 -20.02
N LYS A 215 30.56 -3.15 -19.63
CA LYS A 215 31.20 -2.13 -20.49
C LYS A 215 32.73 -2.16 -20.44
N ASN A 216 33.31 -2.92 -19.51
CA ASN A 216 34.75 -3.05 -19.30
C ASN A 216 35.29 -4.46 -19.61
N LEU A 217 34.52 -5.28 -20.33
CA LEU A 217 34.95 -6.54 -20.95
C LEU A 217 34.87 -6.36 -22.47
#